data_AF-A0A0F9VFW0-F1
#
_entry.id   AF-A0A0F9VFW0-F1
#
_cell.length_a   1.000
_cell.length_b   1.000
_cell.length_c   1.000
_cell.angle_alpha   90.00
_cell.angle_beta   90.00
_cell.angle_gamma   90.00
#
_symmetry.space_group_name_H-M   'P 1'
#
loop_
_entity.id
_entity.type
_entity.pdbx_description
1 polymer ?
#
loop_
_entity_poly.entity_id
_entity_poly.type
_entity_poly.pdbx_seq_one_letter_code
_entity_poly.pdbx_strand_id
1 'polypeptide(L)'
;MTDTSPVLALPYIQPSQAQKHVTHNEALRVLDAVVQLAVQSYTQQVPPSTASEGDRFLVAADGQADWAGHDHEIAVFVDGAWQFIAALPGWVALVSPSQAHVVYDGTRWAVPSLSDVPQLGVGATPDGYNRLVVASDAVLFNHAGAGHQVKINKAAAGDTASLLFQTGFGGRAELGTAGSDDFTFKVSADGSSWAEALRIEAATGRVTAPISGWREMLTGPRTYYVDPLLGSDTRDGQTTGQGAFATLDRAVTEVAHVDGSGHPVTVQLADGVYDLGAVPVGIMAPLGGGGIEIIGNVTNPNAVTVTSSGAAMELVTGRLKLRGVRLEMSGTEPTLRVLSGGVLEVDQVTFGTAGGHIDLVGGRLEGGGSYAIDGGGAYHLRLSQGAVLGGGVQALTLSNTPNFTTAFAICTMAGQADFSGHSFAGAATGRRFDVATQGVIQSGGIVLPGDTAGSVQSGGIYV
;
A
#
# COMPACT_ATOMS: atom_id res chain seq x y z
N MET A 1 -71.72 -46.25 -3.34
CA MET A 1 -70.94 -45.78 -2.20
C MET A 1 -69.93 -46.85 -1.89
N THR A 2 -68.64 -46.51 -1.94
CA THR A 2 -67.55 -47.38 -1.51
C THR A 2 -67.57 -47.51 0.02
N ASP A 3 -67.08 -48.63 0.54
CA ASP A 3 -67.02 -48.88 1.99
C ASP A 3 -65.78 -48.26 2.65
N THR A 4 -64.93 -47.59 1.86
CA THR A 4 -63.67 -46.99 2.28
C THR A 4 -63.47 -45.60 1.66
N SER A 5 -62.68 -44.77 2.31
CA SER A 5 -62.21 -43.50 1.78
C SER A 5 -61.20 -43.68 0.63
N PRO A 6 -61.08 -42.69 -0.27
CA PRO A 6 -60.33 -42.86 -1.52
C PRO A 6 -58.81 -42.73 -1.41
N VAL A 7 -58.28 -42.01 -0.42
CA VAL A 7 -56.83 -41.74 -0.31
C VAL A 7 -56.11 -42.77 0.56
N LEU A 8 -56.61 -43.00 1.77
CA LEU A 8 -55.99 -43.84 2.80
C LEU A 8 -56.74 -45.16 3.03
N ALA A 9 -57.82 -45.42 2.27
CA ALA A 9 -58.66 -46.60 2.42
C ALA A 9 -59.23 -46.80 3.83
N LEU A 10 -59.60 -45.71 4.51
CA LEU A 10 -60.20 -45.73 5.84
C LEU A 10 -61.61 -46.32 5.76
N PRO A 11 -61.96 -47.31 6.59
CA PRO A 11 -63.27 -47.95 6.54
C PRO A 11 -64.37 -47.02 7.04
N TYR A 12 -65.45 -46.90 6.26
CA TYR A 12 -66.66 -46.17 6.64
C TYR A 12 -67.62 -47.05 7.44
N ILE A 13 -68.38 -46.40 8.34
CA ILE A 13 -69.53 -47.04 8.98
C ILE A 13 -70.66 -47.13 7.96
N GLN A 14 -71.23 -48.32 7.80
CA GLN A 14 -72.35 -48.57 6.88
C GLN A 14 -73.60 -47.74 7.23
N PRO A 15 -74.48 -47.45 6.25
CA PRO A 15 -75.75 -46.78 6.50
C PRO A 15 -76.64 -47.48 7.54
N SER A 16 -77.67 -46.78 8.03
CA SER A 16 -78.67 -47.29 8.99
C SER A 16 -78.15 -47.58 10.41
N GLN A 17 -76.99 -47.04 10.78
CA GLN A 17 -76.43 -47.12 12.15
C GLN A 17 -76.89 -45.95 13.04
N ALA A 18 -78.20 -45.75 13.19
CA ALA A 18 -78.79 -44.67 14.01
C ALA A 18 -78.18 -43.27 13.75
N GLN A 19 -77.93 -42.95 12.47
CA GLN A 19 -77.32 -41.69 12.01
C GLN A 19 -75.88 -41.39 12.48
N LYS A 20 -75.23 -42.27 13.26
CA LYS A 20 -73.82 -42.08 13.70
C LYS A 20 -72.81 -42.10 12.54
N HIS A 21 -73.12 -42.89 11.50
CA HIS A 21 -72.32 -42.98 10.27
C HIS A 21 -72.14 -41.63 9.58
N VAL A 22 -73.11 -40.72 9.69
CA VAL A 22 -73.05 -39.41 9.02
C VAL A 22 -71.87 -38.58 9.56
N THR A 23 -71.87 -38.26 10.85
CA THR A 23 -70.84 -37.39 11.45
C THR A 23 -69.47 -38.07 11.52
N HIS A 24 -69.44 -39.40 11.70
CA HIS A 24 -68.18 -40.13 11.77
C HIS A 24 -67.50 -40.26 10.41
N ASN A 25 -68.23 -40.67 9.36
CA ASN A 25 -67.66 -40.79 8.03
C ASN A 25 -67.24 -39.43 7.48
N GLU A 26 -67.95 -38.35 7.85
CA GLU A 26 -67.53 -37.00 7.49
C GLU A 26 -66.18 -36.62 8.14
N ALA A 27 -65.98 -36.95 9.42
CA ALA A 27 -64.68 -36.76 10.06
C ALA A 27 -63.57 -37.59 9.38
N LEU A 28 -63.87 -38.82 8.97
CA LEU A 28 -62.93 -39.67 8.24
C LEU A 28 -62.59 -39.11 6.85
N ARG A 29 -63.54 -38.52 6.13
CA ARG A 29 -63.29 -37.86 4.83
C ARG A 29 -62.32 -36.70 4.96
N VAL A 30 -62.51 -35.85 5.98
CA VAL A 30 -61.57 -34.75 6.25
C VAL A 30 -60.19 -35.30 6.57
N LEU A 31 -60.07 -36.30 7.46
CA LEU A 31 -58.79 -36.90 7.80
C LEU A 31 -58.11 -37.57 6.59
N ASP A 32 -58.87 -38.26 5.74
CA ASP A 32 -58.38 -38.90 4.52
C ASP A 32 -57.72 -37.90 3.57
N ALA A 33 -58.31 -36.71 3.44
CA ALA A 33 -57.80 -35.67 2.56
C ALA A 33 -56.55 -34.98 3.12
N VAL A 34 -56.51 -34.68 4.43
CA VAL A 34 -55.50 -33.78 5.03
C VAL A 34 -54.31 -34.49 5.69
N VAL A 35 -54.45 -35.77 6.07
CA VAL A 35 -53.35 -36.52 6.68
C VAL A 35 -52.33 -36.89 5.60
N GLN A 36 -51.04 -36.65 5.88
CA GLN A 36 -49.94 -36.83 4.91
C GLN A 36 -50.27 -36.13 3.58
N LEU A 37 -50.69 -34.86 3.66
CA LEU A 37 -51.20 -34.08 2.54
C LEU A 37 -50.20 -34.03 1.39
N ALA A 38 -50.50 -34.79 0.34
CA ALA A 38 -49.77 -34.82 -0.92
C ALA A 38 -50.71 -34.35 -2.02
N VAL A 39 -50.31 -33.29 -2.71
CA VAL A 39 -51.13 -32.58 -3.70
C VAL A 39 -50.41 -32.56 -5.05
N GLN A 40 -51.16 -32.47 -6.14
CA GLN A 40 -50.61 -32.42 -7.49
C GLN A 40 -50.19 -31.00 -7.91
N SER A 41 -50.84 -29.98 -7.38
CA SER A 41 -50.50 -28.59 -7.64
C SER A 41 -50.98 -27.68 -6.52
N TYR A 42 -50.34 -26.51 -6.43
CA TYR A 42 -50.74 -25.41 -5.56
C TYR A 42 -50.88 -24.06 -6.29
N THR A 43 -50.70 -24.07 -7.62
CA THR A 43 -50.73 -22.87 -8.47
C THR A 43 -51.82 -22.93 -9.53
N GLN A 44 -52.62 -24.00 -9.54
CA GLN A 44 -53.66 -24.22 -10.54
C GLN A 44 -54.97 -23.53 -10.13
N GLN A 45 -55.57 -22.82 -11.08
CA GLN A 45 -56.84 -22.08 -10.87
C GLN A 45 -58.05 -22.83 -11.40
N VAL A 46 -57.87 -23.68 -12.42
CA VAL A 46 -58.94 -24.44 -13.09
C VAL A 46 -58.78 -25.92 -12.76
N PRO A 47 -59.83 -26.65 -12.31
CA PRO A 47 -59.75 -28.08 -12.09
C PRO A 47 -59.29 -28.84 -13.35
N PRO A 48 -58.53 -29.94 -13.21
CA PRO A 48 -58.21 -30.80 -14.35
C PRO A 48 -59.49 -31.36 -14.98
N SER A 49 -59.51 -31.46 -16.31
CA SER A 49 -60.66 -32.03 -17.05
C SER A 49 -60.88 -33.53 -16.80
N THR A 50 -59.89 -34.20 -16.21
CA THR A 50 -59.92 -35.63 -15.85
C THR A 50 -59.27 -35.80 -14.47
N ALA A 51 -60.08 -35.73 -13.41
CA ALA A 51 -59.65 -36.05 -12.05
C ALA A 51 -59.92 -37.52 -11.73
N SER A 52 -59.01 -38.16 -11.01
CA SER A 52 -59.20 -39.48 -10.44
C SER A 52 -59.63 -39.37 -8.98
N GLU A 53 -60.31 -40.40 -8.50
CA GLU A 53 -60.73 -40.49 -7.10
C GLU A 53 -59.53 -40.37 -6.16
N GLY A 54 -59.60 -39.46 -5.17
CA GLY A 54 -58.51 -39.18 -4.23
C GLY A 54 -57.47 -38.16 -4.72
N ASP A 55 -57.62 -37.64 -5.94
CA ASP A 55 -56.77 -36.54 -6.42
C ASP A 55 -56.94 -35.31 -5.54
N ARG A 56 -55.81 -34.71 -5.13
CA ARG A 56 -55.77 -33.57 -4.23
C ARG A 56 -55.01 -32.40 -4.83
N PHE A 57 -55.56 -31.21 -4.67
CA PHE A 57 -55.01 -29.94 -5.16
C PHE A 57 -55.14 -28.88 -4.07
N LEU A 58 -54.28 -27.87 -4.11
CA LEU A 58 -54.48 -26.62 -3.39
C LEU A 58 -54.95 -25.60 -4.42
N VAL A 59 -56.17 -25.11 -4.24
CA VAL A 59 -56.76 -24.16 -5.19
C VAL A 59 -55.96 -22.86 -5.13
N ALA A 60 -55.49 -22.36 -6.28
CA ALA A 60 -54.82 -21.06 -6.33
C ALA A 60 -55.82 -19.91 -6.08
N ALA A 61 -55.32 -18.68 -5.95
CA ALA A 61 -56.19 -17.51 -5.92
C ALA A 61 -57.00 -17.41 -7.22
N ASP A 62 -58.22 -16.88 -7.14
CA ASP A 62 -59.15 -16.76 -8.27
C ASP A 62 -59.50 -18.12 -8.91
N GLY A 63 -59.90 -19.09 -8.08
CA GLY A 63 -60.38 -20.39 -8.53
C GLY A 63 -61.51 -20.27 -9.57
N GLN A 64 -61.54 -21.18 -10.54
CA GLN A 64 -62.45 -21.17 -11.68
C GLN A 64 -63.21 -22.48 -11.83
N ALA A 65 -64.28 -22.46 -12.63
CA ALA A 65 -65.18 -23.60 -12.83
C ALA A 65 -65.64 -24.18 -11.47
N ASP A 66 -65.49 -25.49 -11.25
CA ASP A 66 -65.88 -26.12 -9.99
C ASP A 66 -65.09 -25.61 -8.78
N TRP A 67 -63.94 -24.95 -8.98
CA TRP A 67 -63.11 -24.36 -7.92
C TRP A 67 -63.46 -22.90 -7.61
N ALA A 68 -64.46 -22.32 -8.27
CA ALA A 68 -64.84 -20.93 -8.05
C ALA A 68 -65.32 -20.66 -6.62
N GLY A 69 -64.68 -19.72 -5.94
CA GLY A 69 -64.99 -19.36 -4.55
C GLY A 69 -64.29 -20.21 -3.48
N HIS A 70 -63.44 -21.16 -3.89
CA HIS A 70 -62.71 -22.07 -3.00
C HIS A 70 -61.20 -21.79 -2.95
N ASP A 71 -60.83 -20.52 -3.09
CA ASP A 71 -59.44 -20.08 -3.12
C ASP A 71 -58.67 -20.57 -1.89
N HIS A 72 -57.49 -21.15 -2.13
CA HIS A 72 -56.57 -21.67 -1.10
C HIS A 72 -57.09 -22.85 -0.26
N GLU A 73 -58.28 -23.36 -0.55
CA GLU A 73 -58.78 -24.59 0.06
C GLU A 73 -58.10 -25.82 -0.56
N ILE A 74 -58.11 -26.92 0.18
CA ILE A 74 -57.71 -28.22 -0.33
C ILE A 74 -58.89 -28.80 -1.08
N ALA A 75 -58.75 -28.94 -2.39
CA ALA A 75 -59.70 -29.63 -3.24
C ALA A 75 -59.34 -31.11 -3.30
N VAL A 76 -60.27 -32.00 -2.96
CA VAL A 76 -60.14 -33.45 -3.10
C VAL A 76 -61.27 -33.99 -3.98
N PHE A 77 -60.94 -34.81 -4.97
CA PHE A 77 -61.94 -35.40 -5.86
C PHE A 77 -62.50 -36.68 -5.26
N VAL A 78 -63.79 -36.69 -4.92
CA VAL A 78 -64.48 -37.79 -4.24
C VAL A 78 -65.90 -37.97 -4.78
N ASP A 79 -66.32 -39.20 -5.01
CA ASP A 79 -67.64 -39.60 -5.54
C ASP A 79 -68.00 -38.85 -6.84
N GLY A 80 -66.99 -38.54 -7.67
CA GLY A 80 -67.15 -37.81 -8.94
C GLY A 80 -67.35 -36.29 -8.82
N ALA A 81 -67.09 -35.70 -7.64
CA ALA A 81 -67.17 -34.25 -7.42
C ALA A 81 -65.99 -33.73 -6.58
N TRP A 82 -65.73 -32.42 -6.66
CA TRP A 82 -64.75 -31.76 -5.79
C TRP A 82 -65.35 -31.46 -4.41
N GLN A 83 -64.65 -31.89 -3.37
CA GLN A 83 -64.89 -31.48 -1.98
C GLN A 83 -63.77 -30.54 -1.56
N PHE A 84 -64.12 -29.52 -0.78
CA PHE A 84 -63.17 -28.49 -0.37
C PHE A 84 -63.02 -28.43 1.14
N ILE A 85 -61.77 -28.31 1.60
CA ILE A 85 -61.42 -28.24 3.00
C ILE A 85 -60.59 -26.97 3.23
N ALA A 86 -61.11 -26.06 4.06
CA ALA A 86 -60.39 -24.87 4.47
C ALA A 86 -59.09 -25.24 5.21
N ALA A 87 -57.97 -24.71 4.74
CA ALA A 87 -56.67 -24.90 5.38
C ALA A 87 -56.54 -24.02 6.64
N LEU A 88 -55.84 -24.52 7.66
CA LEU A 88 -55.47 -23.72 8.83
C LEU A 88 -54.00 -23.28 8.74
N PRO A 89 -53.64 -22.09 9.27
CA PRO A 89 -52.27 -21.62 9.28
C PRO A 89 -51.30 -22.67 9.85
N GLY A 90 -50.20 -22.91 9.14
CA GLY A 90 -49.18 -23.89 9.50
C GLY A 90 -49.38 -25.29 8.93
N TRP A 91 -50.47 -25.55 8.19
CA TRP A 91 -50.61 -26.80 7.44
C TRP A 91 -49.53 -26.92 6.37
N VAL A 92 -49.03 -28.14 6.15
CA VAL A 92 -47.94 -28.44 5.22
C VAL A 92 -48.42 -29.45 4.18
N ALA A 93 -48.11 -29.20 2.91
CA ALA A 93 -48.38 -30.13 1.81
C ALA A 93 -47.10 -30.42 1.03
N LEU A 94 -46.96 -31.66 0.54
CA LEU A 94 -45.94 -32.04 -0.43
C LEU A 94 -46.52 -31.98 -1.85
N VAL A 95 -45.89 -31.21 -2.74
CA VAL A 95 -46.36 -31.03 -4.12
C VAL A 95 -45.64 -31.99 -5.07
N SER A 96 -46.35 -32.94 -5.67
CA SER A 96 -45.80 -33.86 -6.68
C SER A 96 -45.92 -33.28 -8.09
N PRO A 97 -44.93 -33.42 -9.00
CA PRO A 97 -43.65 -34.12 -8.82
C PRO A 97 -42.51 -33.24 -8.27
N SER A 98 -42.74 -31.95 -8.05
CA SER A 98 -41.70 -30.99 -7.64
C SER A 98 -41.02 -31.30 -6.30
N GLN A 99 -41.65 -32.14 -5.46
CA GLN A 99 -41.30 -32.41 -4.07
C GLN A 99 -41.16 -31.14 -3.21
N ALA A 100 -41.79 -30.04 -3.63
CA ALA A 100 -41.80 -28.81 -2.86
C ALA A 100 -42.70 -28.97 -1.63
N HIS A 101 -42.20 -28.56 -0.46
CA HIS A 101 -43.02 -28.36 0.72
C HIS A 101 -43.62 -26.96 0.67
N VAL A 102 -44.94 -26.89 0.67
CA VAL A 102 -45.68 -25.62 0.79
C VAL A 102 -46.36 -25.56 2.14
N VAL A 103 -46.38 -24.37 2.73
CA VAL A 103 -47.03 -24.08 4.01
C VAL A 103 -48.14 -23.08 3.78
N TYR A 104 -49.30 -23.30 4.41
CA TYR A 104 -50.37 -22.31 4.44
C TYR A 104 -50.04 -21.23 5.46
N ASP A 105 -49.79 -19.99 5.02
CA ASP A 105 -49.39 -18.88 5.89
C ASP A 105 -50.58 -18.20 6.60
N GLY A 106 -51.79 -18.70 6.36
CA GLY A 106 -53.06 -18.12 6.82
C GLY A 106 -53.77 -17.27 5.76
N THR A 107 -53.10 -16.98 4.65
CA THR A 107 -53.68 -16.29 3.48
C THR A 107 -53.51 -17.09 2.19
N ARG A 108 -52.41 -17.81 2.01
CA ARG A 108 -52.12 -18.61 0.81
C ARG A 108 -51.15 -19.75 1.11
N TRP A 109 -51.04 -20.67 0.16
CA TRP A 109 -49.99 -21.69 0.15
C TRP A 109 -48.71 -21.17 -0.51
N ALA A 110 -47.57 -21.32 0.14
CA ALA A 110 -46.28 -20.83 -0.35
C ALA A 110 -45.12 -21.74 0.04
N VAL A 111 -44.07 -21.77 -0.78
CA VAL A 111 -42.77 -22.29 -0.34
C VAL A 111 -42.19 -21.31 0.69
N PRO A 112 -41.73 -21.76 1.87
CA PRO A 112 -41.08 -20.89 2.85
C PRO A 112 -39.90 -20.15 2.22
N SER A 113 -39.87 -18.82 2.36
CA SER A 113 -38.79 -18.01 1.81
C SER A 113 -37.54 -18.07 2.69
N LEU A 114 -36.37 -17.88 2.09
CA LEU A 114 -35.12 -17.64 2.84
C LEU A 114 -34.92 -16.17 3.22
N SER A 115 -35.97 -15.35 3.16
CA SER A 115 -35.94 -13.96 3.63
C SER A 115 -36.03 -13.94 5.15
N ASP A 116 -35.23 -13.10 5.81
CA ASP A 116 -35.23 -12.87 7.26
C ASP A 116 -35.05 -14.13 8.13
N VAL A 117 -34.30 -15.12 7.65
CA VAL A 117 -33.96 -16.30 8.44
C VAL A 117 -32.98 -15.89 9.56
N PRO A 118 -33.29 -16.10 10.85
CA PRO A 118 -32.45 -15.63 11.95
C PRO A 118 -31.03 -16.22 11.95
N GLN A 119 -30.91 -17.48 11.55
CA GLN A 119 -29.69 -18.27 11.56
C GLN A 119 -29.73 -19.36 10.47
N LEU A 120 -28.61 -19.57 9.77
CA LEU A 120 -28.46 -20.60 8.75
C LEU A 120 -27.12 -21.33 8.90
N GLY A 121 -27.16 -22.65 9.05
CA GLY A 121 -25.99 -23.51 9.19
C GLY A 121 -25.92 -24.59 8.12
N VAL A 122 -24.73 -24.78 7.53
CA VAL A 122 -24.43 -25.90 6.63
C VAL A 122 -23.29 -26.71 7.25
N GLY A 123 -23.56 -27.92 7.72
CA GLY A 123 -22.56 -28.77 8.39
C GLY A 123 -22.11 -28.29 9.78
N ALA A 124 -22.65 -27.18 10.29
CA ALA A 124 -22.35 -26.62 11.60
C ALA A 124 -23.58 -25.91 12.21
N THR A 125 -23.56 -25.71 13.53
CA THR A 125 -24.61 -24.99 14.27
C THR A 125 -24.29 -23.49 14.32
N PRO A 126 -25.17 -22.61 13.76
CA PRO A 126 -24.98 -21.16 13.84
C PRO A 126 -25.23 -20.66 15.26
N ASP A 127 -24.70 -19.48 15.58
CA ASP A 127 -24.84 -18.84 16.89
C ASP A 127 -25.26 -17.36 16.75
N GLY A 128 -25.33 -16.63 17.88
CA GLY A 128 -25.75 -15.22 17.88
C GLY A 128 -24.77 -14.27 17.18
N TYR A 129 -23.52 -14.70 17.04
CA TYR A 129 -22.41 -13.98 16.39
C TYR A 129 -22.25 -14.45 14.94
N ASN A 130 -22.07 -15.75 14.70
CA ASN A 130 -22.00 -16.40 13.40
C ASN A 130 -23.38 -16.86 12.94
N ARG A 131 -24.21 -15.90 12.51
CA ARG A 131 -25.59 -16.20 12.06
C ARG A 131 -25.64 -17.00 10.76
N LEU A 132 -24.61 -16.89 9.92
CA LEU A 132 -24.35 -17.80 8.80
C LEU A 132 -23.06 -18.56 9.10
N VAL A 133 -23.13 -19.89 9.18
CA VAL A 133 -21.95 -20.75 9.36
C VAL A 133 -21.94 -21.88 8.34
N VAL A 134 -20.75 -22.15 7.81
CA VAL A 134 -20.54 -23.25 6.87
C VAL A 134 -19.31 -24.05 7.30
N ALA A 135 -19.51 -25.33 7.61
CA ALA A 135 -18.45 -26.31 7.82
C ALA A 135 -18.54 -27.36 6.70
N SER A 136 -17.85 -27.06 5.61
CA SER A 136 -17.73 -27.90 4.41
C SER A 136 -16.33 -27.75 3.83
N ASP A 137 -15.95 -28.64 2.91
CA ASP A 137 -14.67 -28.56 2.21
C ASP A 137 -14.52 -27.29 1.36
N ALA A 138 -15.64 -26.72 0.87
CA ALA A 138 -15.66 -25.50 0.07
C ALA A 138 -16.98 -24.73 0.17
N VAL A 139 -16.90 -23.40 -0.07
CA VAL A 139 -18.04 -22.51 -0.29
C VAL A 139 -17.90 -21.89 -1.68
N LEU A 140 -18.85 -22.16 -2.57
CA LEU A 140 -18.89 -21.59 -3.92
C LEU A 140 -20.01 -20.53 -4.01
N PHE A 141 -19.63 -19.28 -4.24
CA PHE A 141 -20.56 -18.23 -4.65
C PHE A 141 -20.50 -18.05 -6.16
N ASN A 142 -21.54 -18.47 -6.87
CA ASN A 142 -21.57 -18.49 -8.34
C ASN A 142 -22.30 -17.27 -8.93
N HIS A 143 -21.98 -16.93 -10.18
CA HIS A 143 -22.59 -15.82 -10.89
C HIS A 143 -23.97 -16.17 -11.47
N ALA A 144 -24.81 -15.15 -11.68
CA ALA A 144 -26.07 -15.27 -12.42
C ALA A 144 -25.92 -14.97 -13.93
N GLY A 145 -24.69 -14.82 -14.43
CA GLY A 145 -24.39 -14.56 -15.84
C GLY A 145 -23.24 -13.57 -15.99
N ALA A 146 -23.55 -12.26 -16.01
CA ALA A 146 -22.57 -11.21 -16.30
C ALA A 146 -21.63 -10.84 -15.13
N GLY A 147 -21.95 -11.21 -13.89
CA GLY A 147 -21.12 -10.86 -12.74
C GLY A 147 -21.60 -11.45 -11.41
N HIS A 148 -20.75 -11.29 -10.39
CA HIS A 148 -21.00 -11.68 -9.00
C HIS A 148 -20.23 -10.73 -8.07
N GLN A 149 -20.83 -10.33 -6.94
CA GLN A 149 -20.20 -9.44 -5.96
C GLN A 149 -20.53 -9.88 -4.54
N VAL A 150 -19.52 -9.94 -3.69
CA VAL A 150 -19.68 -10.02 -2.22
C VAL A 150 -19.49 -8.61 -1.67
N LYS A 151 -20.52 -8.08 -1.00
CA LYS A 151 -20.49 -6.76 -0.39
C LYS A 151 -20.31 -6.92 1.12
N ILE A 152 -19.21 -6.38 1.65
CA ILE A 152 -18.92 -6.35 3.08
C ILE A 152 -19.03 -4.89 3.51
N ASN A 153 -20.03 -4.57 4.31
CA ASN A 153 -20.34 -3.20 4.70
C ASN A 153 -20.09 -3.01 6.20
N LYS A 154 -19.51 -1.86 6.57
CA LYS A 154 -19.32 -1.42 7.96
C LYS A 154 -20.16 -0.16 8.23
N ALA A 155 -20.51 0.10 9.50
CA ALA A 155 -21.44 1.17 9.85
C ALA A 155 -20.75 2.55 9.94
N ALA A 156 -19.52 2.60 10.44
CA ALA A 156 -18.71 3.79 10.56
C ALA A 156 -17.27 3.57 10.05
N ALA A 157 -16.55 4.67 9.79
CA ALA A 157 -15.17 4.62 9.29
C ALA A 157 -14.23 3.87 10.24
N GLY A 158 -14.44 3.98 11.57
CA GLY A 158 -13.63 3.30 12.58
C GLY A 158 -13.98 1.81 12.81
N ASP A 159 -15.02 1.29 12.14
CA ASP A 159 -15.40 -0.12 12.25
C ASP A 159 -14.55 -1.01 11.33
N THR A 160 -14.81 -2.32 11.38
CA THR A 160 -14.11 -3.33 10.57
C THR A 160 -15.04 -3.98 9.56
N ALA A 161 -14.66 -3.93 8.28
CA ALA A 161 -15.19 -4.76 7.21
C ALA A 161 -14.03 -5.51 6.54
N SER A 162 -13.89 -6.80 6.83
CA SER A 162 -12.72 -7.60 6.42
C SER A 162 -13.02 -9.07 6.17
N LEU A 163 -12.06 -9.75 5.54
CA LEU A 163 -11.96 -11.20 5.50
C LEU A 163 -10.84 -11.64 6.44
N LEU A 164 -11.18 -12.42 7.47
CA LEU A 164 -10.26 -12.94 8.47
C LEU A 164 -9.96 -14.42 8.21
N PHE A 165 -8.68 -14.74 8.03
CA PHE A 165 -8.18 -16.10 7.86
C PHE A 165 -7.69 -16.63 9.20
N GLN A 166 -8.08 -17.85 9.55
CA GLN A 166 -7.85 -18.40 10.89
C GLN A 166 -7.23 -19.81 10.86
N THR A 167 -6.56 -20.18 11.95
CA THR A 167 -6.16 -21.56 12.26
C THR A 167 -6.53 -21.84 13.72
N GLY A 168 -7.33 -22.88 13.96
CA GLY A 168 -7.80 -23.20 15.31
C GLY A 168 -8.50 -22.03 16.00
N PHE A 169 -9.33 -21.28 15.27
CA PHE A 169 -10.03 -20.08 15.73
C PHE A 169 -9.15 -18.86 16.07
N GLY A 170 -7.83 -18.94 15.88
CA GLY A 170 -6.92 -17.79 16.00
C GLY A 170 -6.69 -17.09 14.66
N GLY A 171 -6.80 -15.76 14.61
CA GLY A 171 -6.51 -14.96 13.41
C GLY A 171 -5.07 -15.11 12.94
N ARG A 172 -4.85 -15.18 11.61
CA ARG A 172 -3.52 -15.32 10.99
C ARG A 172 -3.26 -14.29 9.91
N ALA A 173 -4.29 -13.96 9.14
CA ALA A 173 -4.23 -12.90 8.14
C ALA A 173 -5.59 -12.22 8.06
N GLU A 174 -5.61 -10.93 7.77
CA GLU A 174 -6.84 -10.17 7.61
C GLU A 174 -6.65 -9.13 6.51
N LEU A 175 -7.63 -9.04 5.59
CA LEU A 175 -7.66 -8.01 4.56
C LEU A 175 -9.01 -7.31 4.48
N GLY A 176 -9.00 -5.99 4.34
CA GLY A 176 -10.22 -5.18 4.28
C GLY A 176 -10.02 -3.76 4.80
N THR A 177 -11.11 -3.12 5.22
CA THR A 177 -11.12 -1.78 5.84
C THR A 177 -11.29 -1.94 7.34
N ALA A 178 -10.17 -2.13 8.05
CA ALA A 178 -10.15 -2.44 9.48
C ALA A 178 -9.71 -1.23 10.31
N GLY A 179 -10.66 -0.56 10.97
CA GLY A 179 -10.38 0.59 11.84
C GLY A 179 -10.19 1.93 11.11
N SER A 180 -10.32 1.95 9.79
CA SER A 180 -10.28 3.13 8.92
C SER A 180 -10.89 2.80 7.55
N ASP A 181 -11.00 3.78 6.65
CA ASP A 181 -11.42 3.54 5.25
C ASP A 181 -10.27 3.09 4.33
N ASP A 182 -9.04 3.06 4.81
CA ASP A 182 -7.91 2.52 4.06
C ASP A 182 -8.03 1.01 3.90
N PHE A 183 -7.62 0.49 2.74
CA PHE A 183 -7.56 -0.95 2.52
C PHE A 183 -6.24 -1.49 3.04
N THR A 184 -6.28 -2.45 3.96
CA THR A 184 -5.08 -3.02 4.59
C THR A 184 -5.00 -4.53 4.37
N PHE A 185 -3.75 -5.03 4.39
CA PHE A 185 -3.46 -6.44 4.54
C PHE A 185 -2.47 -6.62 5.69
N LYS A 186 -2.88 -7.40 6.71
CA LYS A 186 -2.10 -7.63 7.92
C LYS A 186 -2.02 -9.12 8.26
N VAL A 187 -0.94 -9.51 8.94
CA VAL A 187 -0.68 -10.87 9.40
C VAL A 187 -0.40 -10.92 10.89
N SER A 188 -0.66 -12.07 11.50
CA SER A 188 -0.45 -12.30 12.92
C SER A 188 0.03 -13.74 13.16
N ALA A 189 1.07 -13.88 13.99
CA ALA A 189 1.57 -15.20 14.39
C ALA A 189 0.72 -15.83 15.51
N ASP A 190 0.14 -15.00 16.38
CA ASP A 190 -0.55 -15.40 17.62
C ASP A 190 -2.06 -15.12 17.60
N GLY A 191 -2.56 -14.37 16.63
CA GLY A 191 -3.94 -13.90 16.53
C GLY A 191 -4.27 -12.68 17.38
N SER A 192 -3.27 -12.08 18.03
CA SER A 192 -3.43 -10.91 18.91
C SER A 192 -2.54 -9.74 18.46
N SER A 193 -1.28 -10.03 18.12
CA SER A 193 -0.28 -9.08 17.63
C SER A 193 -0.31 -9.04 16.11
N TRP A 194 -0.62 -7.88 15.53
CA TRP A 194 -0.79 -7.72 14.09
C TRP A 194 0.32 -6.88 13.48
N ALA A 195 0.93 -7.38 12.41
CA ALA A 195 1.83 -6.65 11.54
C ALA A 195 1.09 -6.28 10.25
N GLU A 196 0.97 -4.98 9.97
CA GLU A 196 0.47 -4.50 8.69
C GLU A 196 1.54 -4.70 7.62
N ALA A 197 1.20 -5.42 6.54
CA ALA A 197 2.11 -5.66 5.43
C ALA A 197 1.95 -4.61 4.33
N LEU A 198 0.71 -4.18 4.09
CA LEU A 198 0.35 -3.25 3.04
C LEU A 198 -0.86 -2.41 3.47
N ARG A 199 -0.84 -1.14 3.09
CA ARG A 199 -1.94 -0.20 3.21
C ARG A 199 -2.12 0.56 1.90
N ILE A 200 -3.37 0.76 1.49
CA ILE A 200 -3.75 1.62 0.38
C ILE A 200 -4.61 2.73 0.96
N GLU A 201 -4.10 3.96 0.90
CA GLU A 201 -4.79 5.14 1.41
C GLU A 201 -6.06 5.43 0.60
N ALA A 202 -7.20 5.54 1.28
CA ALA A 202 -8.49 5.78 0.63
C ALA A 202 -8.53 7.11 -0.14
N ALA A 203 -7.82 8.13 0.37
CA ALA A 203 -7.84 9.48 -0.19
C ALA A 203 -6.98 9.63 -1.46
N THR A 204 -5.89 8.86 -1.58
CA THR A 204 -4.84 9.11 -2.58
C THR A 204 -4.57 7.91 -3.48
N GLY A 205 -4.98 6.70 -3.06
CA GLY A 205 -4.57 5.44 -3.70
C GLY A 205 -3.09 5.10 -3.46
N ARG A 206 -2.38 5.85 -2.61
CA ARG A 206 -0.98 5.59 -2.29
C ARG A 206 -0.86 4.26 -1.58
N VAL A 207 0.02 3.40 -2.10
CA VAL A 207 0.40 2.14 -1.46
C VAL A 207 1.57 2.40 -0.53
N THR A 208 1.39 2.09 0.74
CA THR A 208 2.45 2.09 1.75
C THR A 208 2.65 0.69 2.28
N ALA A 209 3.89 0.35 2.58
CA ALA A 209 4.27 -0.94 3.16
C ALA A 209 5.14 -0.64 4.37
N PRO A 210 4.60 -0.74 5.61
CA PRO A 210 5.36 -0.44 6.82
C PRO A 210 6.36 -1.56 7.18
N ILE A 211 6.55 -2.53 6.27
CA ILE A 211 7.52 -3.61 6.38
C ILE A 211 8.88 -3.19 5.81
N SER A 212 9.95 -3.66 6.47
CA SER A 212 11.32 -3.43 6.00
C SER A 212 11.57 -4.08 4.64
N GLY A 213 12.19 -3.34 3.71
CA GLY A 213 12.64 -3.85 2.41
C GLY A 213 11.74 -3.52 1.21
N TRP A 214 10.58 -2.88 1.43
CA TRP A 214 9.77 -2.32 0.33
C TRP A 214 10.30 -0.93 -0.05
N ARG A 215 10.45 -0.65 -1.34
CA ARG A 215 10.99 0.61 -1.86
C ARG A 215 9.91 1.32 -2.67
N GLU A 216 9.54 2.54 -2.28
CA GLU A 216 8.59 3.37 -3.03
C GLU A 216 9.20 3.75 -4.38
N MET A 217 8.48 3.49 -5.49
CA MET A 217 8.86 4.01 -6.81
C MET A 217 8.20 5.36 -7.04
N LEU A 218 9.02 6.39 -7.29
CA LEU A 218 8.54 7.75 -7.52
C LEU A 218 7.84 7.88 -8.88
N THR A 219 6.79 8.68 -8.90
CA THR A 219 6.03 9.06 -10.11
C THR A 219 6.27 10.52 -10.52
N GLY A 220 7.15 11.22 -9.79
CA GLY A 220 7.57 12.59 -10.02
C GLY A 220 8.70 13.00 -9.07
N PRO A 221 9.29 14.20 -9.23
CA PRO A 221 10.33 14.71 -8.32
C PRO A 221 9.83 14.77 -6.87
N ARG A 222 10.72 14.49 -5.91
CA ARG A 222 10.43 14.53 -4.47
C ARG A 222 11.34 15.53 -3.79
N THR A 223 10.80 16.30 -2.85
CA THR A 223 11.58 17.16 -1.96
C THR A 223 11.42 16.69 -0.52
N TYR A 224 12.54 16.50 0.17
CA TYR A 224 12.63 16.37 1.62
C TYR A 224 13.21 17.65 2.21
N TYR A 225 12.64 18.11 3.31
CA TYR A 225 13.08 19.31 4.03
C TYR A 225 13.86 18.90 5.28
N VAL A 226 14.91 19.65 5.60
CA VAL A 226 15.70 19.48 6.82
C VAL A 226 15.79 20.81 7.56
N ASP A 227 15.35 20.82 8.81
CA ASP A 227 15.38 21.98 9.69
C ASP A 227 15.93 21.55 11.05
N PRO A 228 17.17 21.93 11.40
CA PRO A 228 17.82 21.48 12.63
C PRO A 228 17.23 22.11 13.89
N LEU A 229 16.39 23.15 13.75
CA LEU A 229 15.77 23.86 14.87
C LEU A 229 14.34 23.41 15.13
N LEU A 230 13.58 23.16 14.06
CA LEU A 230 12.14 22.85 14.14
C LEU A 230 11.78 21.41 13.75
N GLY A 231 12.66 20.73 13.01
CA GLY A 231 12.39 19.41 12.45
C GLY A 231 12.39 18.28 13.48
N SER A 232 11.94 17.11 13.06
CA SER A 232 12.01 15.86 13.84
C SER A 232 12.22 14.67 12.92
N ASP A 233 13.18 13.80 13.28
CA ASP A 233 13.50 12.60 12.50
C ASP A 233 12.41 11.50 12.56
N THR A 234 11.34 11.74 13.33
CA THR A 234 10.14 10.91 13.40
C THR A 234 9.07 11.27 12.35
N ARG A 235 9.29 12.34 11.56
CA ARG A 235 8.38 12.82 10.50
C ARG A 235 8.71 12.17 9.15
N ASP A 236 7.93 12.51 8.12
CA ASP A 236 8.18 12.08 6.74
C ASP A 236 9.08 13.05 5.95
N GLY A 237 9.37 14.23 6.52
CA GLY A 237 10.23 15.25 5.93
C GLY A 237 9.67 15.93 4.68
N GLN A 238 8.39 15.73 4.33
CA GLN A 238 7.84 16.21 3.05
C GLN A 238 7.26 17.63 3.10
N THR A 239 7.30 18.27 4.28
CA THR A 239 6.87 19.66 4.47
C THR A 239 7.90 20.43 5.30
N THR A 240 7.87 21.76 5.23
CA THR A 240 8.83 22.64 5.92
C THR A 240 8.58 22.75 7.43
N GLY A 241 9.57 23.23 8.18
CA GLY A 241 9.45 23.55 9.61
C GLY A 241 9.21 22.29 10.45
N GLN A 242 8.11 22.23 11.20
CA GLN A 242 7.79 21.10 12.09
C GLN A 242 7.53 19.77 11.35
N GLY A 243 7.33 19.81 10.04
CA GLY A 243 7.21 18.62 9.19
C GLY A 243 8.52 18.17 8.54
N ALA A 244 9.62 18.91 8.73
CA ALA A 244 10.94 18.60 8.21
C ALA A 244 11.64 17.54 9.07
N PHE A 245 12.67 16.89 8.52
CA PHE A 245 13.64 16.14 9.31
C PHE A 245 14.48 17.08 10.18
N ALA A 246 14.96 16.60 11.32
CA ALA A 246 15.89 17.36 12.16
C ALA A 246 17.33 17.26 11.61
N THR A 247 17.69 16.12 11.03
CA THR A 247 19.07 15.84 10.62
C THR A 247 19.21 15.59 9.12
N LEU A 248 20.37 15.99 8.57
CA LEU A 248 20.72 15.69 7.19
C LEU A 248 20.87 14.19 6.95
N ASP A 249 21.46 13.46 7.92
CA ASP A 249 21.65 12.01 7.86
C ASP A 249 20.32 11.26 7.69
N ARG A 250 19.29 11.65 8.45
CA ARG A 250 17.95 11.11 8.29
C ARG A 250 17.39 11.34 6.89
N ALA A 251 17.54 12.55 6.37
CA ALA A 251 17.03 12.90 5.05
C ALA A 251 17.69 12.09 3.93
N VAL A 252 19.03 11.98 3.92
CA VAL A 252 19.73 11.19 2.89
C VAL A 252 19.48 9.69 3.02
N THR A 253 19.21 9.20 4.23
CA THR A 253 18.75 7.82 4.45
C THR A 253 17.40 7.58 3.77
N GLU A 254 16.47 8.53 3.85
CA GLU A 254 15.18 8.42 3.15
C GLU A 254 15.32 8.52 1.63
N VAL A 255 16.24 9.35 1.13
CA VAL A 255 16.58 9.34 -0.31
C VAL A 255 17.04 7.96 -0.76
N ALA A 256 17.84 7.25 0.05
CA ALA A 256 18.31 5.90 -0.25
C ALA A 256 17.21 4.82 -0.14
N HIS A 257 16.01 5.13 0.36
CA HIS A 257 14.88 4.21 0.48
C HIS A 257 13.81 4.37 -0.61
N VAL A 258 13.98 5.30 -1.54
CA VAL A 258 13.12 5.44 -2.72
C VAL A 258 13.80 4.91 -3.98
N ASP A 259 13.00 4.53 -4.97
CA ASP A 259 13.41 4.34 -6.36
C ASP A 259 13.00 5.62 -7.12
N GLY A 260 13.99 6.37 -7.57
CA GLY A 260 13.79 7.64 -8.25
C GLY A 260 13.05 7.50 -9.57
N SER A 261 13.08 6.33 -10.24
CA SER A 261 12.47 6.14 -11.57
C SER A 261 12.87 7.23 -12.59
N GLY A 262 14.11 7.70 -12.51
CA GLY A 262 14.62 8.83 -13.31
C GLY A 262 14.28 10.22 -12.79
N HIS A 263 13.45 10.37 -11.75
CA HIS A 263 13.13 11.64 -11.12
C HIS A 263 14.14 12.03 -10.04
N PRO A 264 14.59 13.30 -9.99
CA PRO A 264 15.52 13.77 -8.97
C PRO A 264 14.85 13.85 -7.58
N VAL A 265 15.66 13.66 -6.55
CA VAL A 265 15.27 13.91 -5.15
C VAL A 265 16.04 15.10 -4.60
N THR A 266 15.32 16.09 -4.11
CA THR A 266 15.90 17.30 -3.51
C THR A 266 15.87 17.19 -1.98
N VAL A 267 16.98 17.51 -1.33
CA VAL A 267 17.07 17.75 0.11
C VAL A 267 17.24 19.25 0.32
N GLN A 268 16.18 19.92 0.73
CA GLN A 268 16.15 21.36 0.99
C GLN A 268 16.49 21.63 2.45
N LEU A 269 17.59 22.34 2.67
CA LEU A 269 18.03 22.78 3.99
C LEU A 269 17.41 24.15 4.31
N ALA A 270 16.90 24.29 5.53
CA ALA A 270 16.57 25.57 6.13
C ALA A 270 17.85 26.33 6.54
N ASP A 271 17.75 27.64 6.73
CA ASP A 271 18.84 28.42 7.32
C ASP A 271 19.14 27.91 8.74
N GLY A 272 20.41 27.67 9.04
CA GLY A 272 20.82 27.06 10.30
C GLY A 272 22.23 26.48 10.29
N VAL A 273 22.61 25.92 11.43
CA VAL A 273 23.87 25.20 11.62
C VAL A 273 23.56 23.70 11.72
N TYR A 274 24.23 22.92 10.88
CA TYR A 274 24.07 21.47 10.78
C TYR A 274 25.35 20.80 11.27
N ASP A 275 25.38 20.41 12.55
CA ASP A 275 26.50 19.65 13.11
C ASP A 275 26.36 18.16 12.79
N LEU A 276 27.26 17.63 11.99
CA LEU A 276 27.30 16.23 11.56
C LEU A 276 28.10 15.33 12.52
N GLY A 277 28.71 15.90 13.57
CA GLY A 277 29.46 15.13 14.55
C GLY A 277 30.80 14.62 14.01
N ALA A 278 31.19 13.38 14.30
CA ALA A 278 32.50 12.82 13.94
C ALA A 278 32.45 11.81 12.78
N VAL A 279 31.26 11.28 12.49
CA VAL A 279 31.03 10.26 11.46
C VAL A 279 30.48 10.98 10.22
N PRO A 280 31.04 10.75 9.02
CA PRO A 280 30.52 11.39 7.82
C PRO A 280 29.11 10.93 7.50
N VAL A 281 28.30 11.85 6.97
CA VAL A 281 27.01 11.50 6.37
C VAL A 281 27.26 10.78 5.04
N GLY A 282 26.85 9.51 4.98
CA GLY A 282 26.94 8.69 3.77
C GLY A 282 25.83 9.04 2.79
N ILE A 283 26.20 9.55 1.62
CA ILE A 283 25.26 9.95 0.57
C ILE A 283 25.23 8.89 -0.52
N MET A 284 24.03 8.37 -0.79
CA MET A 284 23.75 7.51 -1.94
C MET A 284 22.61 8.15 -2.73
N ALA A 285 22.78 8.28 -4.04
CA ALA A 285 21.68 8.67 -4.92
C ALA A 285 20.55 7.61 -4.87
N PRO A 286 19.30 8.00 -5.15
CA PRO A 286 18.21 7.02 -5.23
C PRO A 286 18.51 5.99 -6.33
N LEU A 287 18.04 4.75 -6.12
CA LEU A 287 18.06 3.73 -7.17
C LEU A 287 17.13 4.17 -8.32
N GLY A 288 17.30 3.62 -9.52
CA GLY A 288 16.46 3.97 -10.68
C GLY A 288 16.77 5.32 -11.34
N GLY A 289 17.76 6.07 -10.87
CA GLY A 289 18.26 7.30 -11.51
C GLY A 289 17.71 8.60 -10.92
N GLY A 290 17.88 9.71 -11.63
CA GLY A 290 17.43 11.05 -11.21
C GLY A 290 18.44 11.84 -10.37
N GLY A 291 19.23 11.16 -9.53
CA GLY A 291 20.25 11.81 -8.69
C GLY A 291 19.68 12.51 -7.46
N ILE A 292 20.58 13.09 -6.65
CA ILE A 292 20.23 13.86 -5.45
C ILE A 292 20.73 15.30 -5.59
N GLU A 293 19.91 16.28 -5.22
CA GLU A 293 20.31 17.68 -5.05
C GLU A 293 20.18 18.08 -3.59
N ILE A 294 21.28 18.42 -2.93
CA ILE A 294 21.25 19.03 -1.58
C ILE A 294 21.41 20.53 -1.77
N ILE A 295 20.41 21.28 -1.33
CA ILE A 295 20.33 22.73 -1.56
C ILE A 295 20.03 23.46 -0.25
N GLY A 296 20.90 24.41 0.10
CA GLY A 296 20.67 25.39 1.16
C GLY A 296 20.18 26.72 0.60
N ASN A 297 20.82 27.80 1.05
CA ASN A 297 20.52 29.16 0.64
C ASN A 297 21.47 29.63 -0.46
N VAL A 298 21.01 29.53 -1.71
CA VAL A 298 21.78 29.91 -2.91
C VAL A 298 22.11 31.42 -3.01
N THR A 299 21.39 32.27 -2.27
CA THR A 299 21.67 33.72 -2.24
C THR A 299 22.67 34.10 -1.17
N ASN A 300 22.70 33.34 -0.06
CA ASN A 300 23.64 33.51 1.03
C ASN A 300 24.06 32.14 1.58
N PRO A 301 25.07 31.48 0.98
CA PRO A 301 25.51 30.16 1.40
C PRO A 301 25.93 30.08 2.88
N ASN A 302 26.38 31.20 3.46
CA ASN A 302 26.77 31.27 4.88
C ASN A 302 25.57 31.17 5.84
N ALA A 303 24.33 31.35 5.37
CA ALA A 303 23.13 31.14 6.19
C ALA A 303 22.86 29.66 6.50
N VAL A 304 23.43 28.75 5.71
CA VAL A 304 23.34 27.29 5.89
C VAL A 304 24.75 26.75 6.10
N THR A 305 25.18 26.63 7.36
CA THR A 305 26.53 26.18 7.70
C THR A 305 26.51 24.74 8.16
N VAL A 306 27.23 23.87 7.45
CA VAL A 306 27.46 22.48 7.84
C VAL A 306 28.81 22.38 8.53
N THR A 307 28.81 21.79 9.73
CA THR A 307 30.01 21.57 10.53
C THR A 307 30.24 20.09 10.83
N SER A 308 31.50 19.71 10.98
CA SER A 308 31.88 18.36 11.42
C SER A 308 33.21 18.41 12.16
N SER A 309 33.35 17.51 13.14
CA SER A 309 34.62 17.20 13.81
C SER A 309 35.45 16.15 13.06
N GLY A 310 34.84 15.47 12.07
CA GLY A 310 35.48 14.49 11.17
C GLY A 310 35.28 14.86 9.70
N ALA A 311 35.17 13.85 8.83
CA ALA A 311 34.70 14.06 7.46
C ALA A 311 33.23 14.50 7.50
N ALA A 312 32.81 15.42 6.61
CA ALA A 312 31.44 15.93 6.64
C ALA A 312 30.48 15.05 5.83
N MET A 313 30.75 14.89 4.53
CA MET A 313 29.90 14.12 3.63
C MET A 313 30.72 13.19 2.75
N GLU A 314 30.24 11.97 2.56
CA GLU A 314 30.86 10.96 1.71
C GLU A 314 29.87 10.48 0.66
N LEU A 315 30.10 10.85 -0.60
CA LEU A 315 29.33 10.36 -1.74
C LEU A 315 29.81 8.97 -2.12
N VAL A 316 29.00 7.97 -1.76
CA VAL A 316 29.33 6.55 -1.97
C VAL A 316 29.04 6.13 -3.41
N THR A 317 27.92 6.57 -3.98
CA THR A 317 27.54 6.26 -5.38
C THR A 317 26.49 7.23 -5.92
N GLY A 318 26.46 7.36 -7.24
CA GLY A 318 25.48 8.15 -7.97
C GLY A 318 25.85 9.62 -8.08
N ARG A 319 24.91 10.45 -8.52
CA ARG A 319 25.14 11.88 -8.78
C ARG A 319 24.58 12.75 -7.68
N LEU A 320 25.44 13.57 -7.07
CA LEU A 320 25.08 14.60 -6.09
C LEU A 320 25.36 15.98 -6.66
N LYS A 321 24.36 16.86 -6.59
CA LYS A 321 24.54 18.30 -6.77
C LYS A 321 24.42 19.01 -5.42
N LEU A 322 25.46 19.71 -5.01
CA LEU A 322 25.51 20.42 -3.73
C LEU A 322 25.53 21.93 -3.95
N ARG A 323 24.59 22.65 -3.32
CA ARG A 323 24.42 24.09 -3.56
C ARG A 323 24.02 24.90 -2.34
N GLY A 324 24.45 26.16 -2.30
CA GLY A 324 23.95 27.15 -1.33
C GLY A 324 24.30 26.83 0.13
N VAL A 325 25.45 26.20 0.37
CA VAL A 325 25.89 25.84 1.73
C VAL A 325 27.31 26.33 2.01
N ARG A 326 27.59 26.62 3.27
CA ARG A 326 28.95 26.76 3.80
C ARG A 326 29.38 25.44 4.44
N LEU A 327 30.59 24.99 4.13
CA LEU A 327 31.21 23.78 4.70
C LEU A 327 32.40 24.21 5.57
N GLU A 328 32.33 24.01 6.88
CA GLU A 328 33.39 24.38 7.82
C GLU A 328 33.68 23.28 8.85
N MET A 329 34.91 22.75 8.86
CA MET A 329 35.29 21.58 9.66
C MET A 329 36.40 21.90 10.65
N SER A 330 36.39 21.24 11.81
CA SER A 330 37.44 21.40 12.83
C SER A 330 38.49 20.27 12.82
N GLY A 331 38.29 19.22 12.01
CA GLY A 331 39.14 18.04 11.93
C GLY A 331 40.19 18.06 10.80
N THR A 332 40.93 16.96 10.65
CA THR A 332 41.95 16.76 9.60
C THR A 332 41.42 16.07 8.34
N GLU A 333 40.16 15.66 8.35
CA GLU A 333 39.49 14.99 7.24
C GLU A 333 38.94 15.98 6.20
N PRO A 334 38.64 15.53 4.97
CA PRO A 334 38.06 16.38 3.94
C PRO A 334 36.59 16.73 4.24
N THR A 335 36.13 17.88 3.73
CA THR A 335 34.71 18.26 3.80
C THR A 335 33.83 17.35 2.95
N LEU A 336 34.28 17.03 1.73
CA LEU A 336 33.58 16.18 0.78
C LEU A 336 34.51 15.08 0.31
N ARG A 337 34.10 13.82 0.49
CA ARG A 337 34.76 12.66 -0.14
C ARG A 337 33.86 12.06 -1.21
N VAL A 338 34.42 11.74 -2.37
CA VAL A 338 33.69 11.11 -3.48
C VAL A 338 34.37 9.80 -3.86
N LEU A 339 33.66 8.69 -3.64
CA LEU A 339 34.16 7.35 -3.93
C LEU A 339 33.90 6.95 -5.40
N SER A 340 34.43 5.79 -5.78
CA SER A 340 34.23 5.21 -7.11
C SER A 340 32.73 5.03 -7.42
N GLY A 341 32.29 5.53 -8.57
CA GLY A 341 30.88 5.55 -8.98
C GLY A 341 30.11 6.79 -8.53
N GLY A 342 30.72 7.67 -7.73
CA GLY A 342 30.19 8.99 -7.37
C GLY A 342 30.52 10.07 -8.40
N VAL A 343 29.55 10.93 -8.70
CA VAL A 343 29.71 12.16 -9.49
C VAL A 343 29.21 13.34 -8.67
N LEU A 344 30.10 14.27 -8.35
CA LEU A 344 29.80 15.48 -7.60
C LEU A 344 29.70 16.69 -8.55
N GLU A 345 28.68 17.51 -8.34
CA GLU A 345 28.51 18.86 -8.90
C GLU A 345 28.48 19.87 -7.75
N VAL A 346 29.29 20.92 -7.81
CA VAL A 346 29.35 21.99 -6.79
C VAL A 346 28.95 23.32 -7.42
N ASP A 347 28.03 24.05 -6.80
CA ASP A 347 27.58 25.38 -7.27
C ASP A 347 27.16 26.25 -6.09
N GLN A 348 27.65 27.48 -5.98
CA GLN A 348 27.33 28.40 -4.89
C GLN A 348 27.60 27.81 -3.49
N VAL A 349 28.68 27.04 -3.35
CA VAL A 349 29.18 26.54 -2.06
C VAL A 349 30.26 27.49 -1.52
N THR A 350 30.40 27.59 -0.21
CA THR A 350 31.52 28.28 0.44
C THR A 350 32.33 27.29 1.27
N PHE A 351 33.57 27.03 0.88
CA PHE A 351 34.49 26.20 1.67
C PHE A 351 35.18 27.05 2.74
N GLY A 352 34.85 26.80 4.01
CA GLY A 352 35.54 27.35 5.18
C GLY A 352 36.80 26.55 5.53
N THR A 353 37.28 26.69 6.76
CA THR A 353 38.46 25.94 7.24
C THR A 353 38.16 24.44 7.28
N ALA A 354 39.11 23.59 6.87
CA ALA A 354 38.98 22.13 6.97
C ALA A 354 40.34 21.41 6.91
N GLY A 355 40.34 20.10 7.15
CA GLY A 355 41.51 19.25 6.86
C GLY A 355 41.82 19.15 5.36
N GLY A 356 40.78 19.14 4.53
CA GLY A 356 40.84 19.35 3.08
C GLY A 356 39.45 19.68 2.56
N HIS A 357 39.31 20.26 1.37
CA HIS A 357 37.96 20.57 0.84
C HIS A 357 37.35 19.36 0.13
N ILE A 358 37.87 18.97 -1.03
CA ILE A 358 37.32 17.91 -1.87
C ILE A 358 38.36 16.81 -2.08
N ASP A 359 37.96 15.58 -1.77
CA ASP A 359 38.76 14.37 -1.92
C ASP A 359 38.08 13.36 -2.85
N LEU A 360 38.61 13.20 -4.05
CA LEU A 360 38.11 12.26 -5.06
C LEU A 360 38.96 10.98 -5.04
N VAL A 361 38.31 9.85 -4.75
CA VAL A 361 38.93 8.52 -4.68
C VAL A 361 38.25 7.61 -5.70
N GLY A 362 38.77 7.62 -6.94
CA GLY A 362 38.11 7.00 -8.10
C GLY A 362 36.79 7.65 -8.54
N GLY A 363 36.32 8.66 -7.81
CA GLY A 363 35.13 9.44 -8.12
C GLY A 363 35.37 10.56 -9.14
N ARG A 364 34.31 11.29 -9.46
CA ARG A 364 34.36 12.38 -10.44
C ARG A 364 33.79 13.68 -9.87
N LEU A 365 34.44 14.79 -10.20
CA LEU A 365 33.88 16.14 -10.09
C LEU A 365 33.63 16.62 -11.51
N GLU A 366 32.37 16.88 -11.86
CA GLU A 366 31.96 17.28 -13.20
C GLU A 366 30.96 18.42 -13.12
N GLY A 367 30.95 19.30 -14.13
CA GLY A 367 29.95 20.37 -14.18
C GLY A 367 29.95 21.25 -12.93
N GLY A 368 28.89 22.05 -12.76
CA GLY A 368 28.73 22.94 -11.61
C GLY A 368 28.83 24.42 -11.99
N GLY A 369 28.73 25.27 -10.96
CA GLY A 369 28.75 26.72 -11.08
C GLY A 369 29.84 27.35 -10.24
N SER A 370 29.73 28.65 -10.01
CA SER A 370 30.77 29.40 -9.28
C SER A 370 30.65 29.14 -7.78
N TYR A 371 31.78 28.98 -7.08
CA TYR A 371 31.80 28.78 -5.63
C TYR A 371 32.97 29.54 -4.99
N ALA A 372 32.97 29.62 -3.67
CA ALA A 372 33.94 30.39 -2.91
C ALA A 372 34.79 29.49 -2.00
N ILE A 373 36.02 29.94 -1.75
CA ILE A 373 36.92 29.40 -0.75
C ILE A 373 37.24 30.54 0.21
N ASP A 374 36.89 30.35 1.47
CA ASP A 374 37.02 31.33 2.54
C ASP A 374 38.02 30.89 3.62
N GLY A 375 38.20 29.58 3.80
CA GLY A 375 39.19 28.99 4.71
C GLY A 375 40.19 28.08 3.98
N GLY A 376 41.30 27.80 4.65
CA GLY A 376 42.35 26.91 4.16
C GLY A 376 42.26 25.48 4.70
N GLY A 377 43.21 24.64 4.29
CA GLY A 377 43.34 23.26 4.73
C GLY A 377 44.63 22.62 4.24
N ALA A 378 44.73 21.29 4.24
CA ALA A 378 45.86 20.63 3.59
C ALA A 378 45.81 20.80 2.07
N TYR A 379 44.61 20.72 1.49
CA TYR A 379 44.36 20.84 0.06
C TYR A 379 42.93 21.33 -0.22
N HIS A 380 42.73 21.95 -1.39
CA HIS A 380 41.39 22.19 -1.89
C HIS A 380 40.87 20.99 -2.68
N LEU A 381 41.65 20.44 -3.59
CA LEU A 381 41.24 19.31 -4.42
C LEU A 381 42.31 18.22 -4.40
N ARG A 382 41.93 17.00 -4.02
CA ARG A 382 42.77 15.80 -4.11
C ARG A 382 42.11 14.79 -5.03
N LEU A 383 42.88 14.27 -6.00
CA LEU A 383 42.44 13.23 -6.93
C LEU A 383 43.38 12.04 -6.81
N SER A 384 42.81 10.86 -6.59
CA SER A 384 43.53 9.59 -6.49
C SER A 384 42.75 8.44 -7.13
N GLN A 385 43.43 7.32 -7.38
CA GLN A 385 42.83 6.07 -7.87
C GLN A 385 42.02 6.24 -9.16
N GLY A 386 42.55 6.98 -10.13
CA GLY A 386 41.86 7.26 -11.40
C GLY A 386 40.72 8.28 -11.30
N ALA A 387 40.61 9.01 -10.19
CA ALA A 387 39.63 10.09 -10.05
C ALA A 387 39.80 11.18 -11.12
N VAL A 388 38.70 11.82 -11.47
CA VAL A 388 38.65 12.79 -12.57
C VAL A 388 37.97 14.09 -12.13
N LEU A 389 38.66 15.22 -12.32
CA LEU A 389 38.01 16.50 -12.52
C LEU A 389 37.76 16.62 -14.03
N GLY A 390 36.50 16.47 -14.43
CA GLY A 390 36.07 16.48 -15.83
C GLY A 390 36.01 17.91 -16.38
N GLY A 391 36.10 18.03 -17.71
CA GLY A 391 36.06 19.32 -18.39
C GLY A 391 34.82 20.13 -18.03
N GLY A 392 35.03 21.30 -17.46
CA GLY A 392 34.03 22.26 -17.01
C GLY A 392 34.68 23.63 -16.82
N VAL A 393 33.88 24.67 -16.67
CA VAL A 393 34.38 26.03 -16.41
C VAL A 393 33.75 26.52 -15.12
N GLN A 394 34.57 26.67 -14.07
CA GLN A 394 34.13 27.21 -12.80
C GLN A 394 34.95 28.47 -12.46
N ALA A 395 34.27 29.47 -11.92
CA ALA A 395 34.91 30.64 -11.32
C ALA A 395 34.95 30.45 -9.80
N LEU A 396 36.16 30.48 -9.25
CA LEU A 396 36.41 30.33 -7.82
C LEU A 396 36.84 31.67 -7.23
N THR A 397 36.18 32.08 -6.15
CA THR A 397 36.57 33.28 -5.40
C THR A 397 37.27 32.87 -4.11
N LEU A 398 38.51 33.32 -3.91
CA LEU A 398 39.32 33.10 -2.72
C LEU A 398 39.26 34.34 -1.83
N SER A 399 38.69 34.18 -0.64
CA SER A 399 38.59 35.21 0.39
C SER A 399 39.53 34.88 1.55
N ASN A 400 39.97 35.89 2.30
CA ASN A 400 40.81 35.70 3.50
C ASN A 400 42.17 35.01 3.31
N THR A 401 42.64 34.88 2.06
CA THR A 401 43.95 34.29 1.73
C THR A 401 44.13 32.89 2.32
N PRO A 402 43.34 31.88 1.87
CA PRO A 402 43.41 30.55 2.43
C PRO A 402 44.82 29.95 2.25
N ASN A 403 45.28 29.24 3.27
CA ASN A 403 46.56 28.53 3.25
C ASN A 403 46.33 27.04 2.92
N PHE A 404 47.04 26.54 1.91
CA PHE A 404 47.06 25.12 1.56
C PHE A 404 48.39 24.48 1.96
N THR A 405 48.41 23.85 3.13
CA THR A 405 49.67 23.39 3.77
C THR A 405 50.36 22.25 3.02
N THR A 406 49.63 21.48 2.21
CA THR A 406 50.19 20.46 1.32
C THR A 406 50.28 20.98 -0.11
N ALA A 407 49.13 21.24 -0.75
CA ALA A 407 49.03 21.92 -2.04
C ALA A 407 47.56 22.28 -2.34
N PHE A 408 47.29 23.31 -3.14
CA PHE A 408 45.93 23.62 -3.58
C PHE A 408 45.29 22.45 -4.34
N ALA A 409 46.00 21.87 -5.32
CA ALA A 409 45.57 20.68 -6.05
C ALA A 409 46.59 19.53 -5.93
N ILE A 410 46.13 18.34 -5.54
CA ILE A 410 46.95 17.12 -5.44
C ILE A 410 46.42 16.10 -6.45
N CYS A 411 47.27 15.58 -7.31
CA CYS A 411 46.88 14.59 -8.31
C CYS A 411 47.83 13.39 -8.30
N THR A 412 47.34 12.24 -7.84
CA THR A 412 48.13 11.02 -7.65
C THR A 412 47.41 9.78 -8.18
N MET A 413 48.10 8.64 -8.23
CA MET A 413 47.55 7.33 -8.56
C MET A 413 46.66 7.35 -9.83
N ALA A 414 47.23 7.84 -10.94
CA ALA A 414 46.55 8.01 -12.23
C ALA A 414 45.31 8.94 -12.23
N GLY A 415 45.14 9.79 -11.23
CA GLY A 415 44.13 10.85 -11.24
C GLY A 415 44.37 11.85 -12.37
N GLN A 416 43.30 12.50 -12.82
CA GLN A 416 43.31 13.47 -13.92
C GLN A 416 42.52 14.71 -13.55
N ALA A 417 43.17 15.87 -13.58
CA ALA A 417 42.50 17.14 -13.37
C ALA A 417 42.65 18.05 -14.59
N ASP A 418 41.53 18.44 -15.17
CA ASP A 418 41.49 19.46 -16.22
C ASP A 418 40.93 20.77 -15.65
N PHE A 419 41.80 21.76 -15.52
CA PHE A 419 41.45 23.12 -15.11
C PHE A 419 41.26 24.06 -16.30
N SER A 420 41.28 23.56 -17.54
CA SER A 420 41.14 24.40 -18.72
C SER A 420 39.86 25.23 -18.67
N GLY A 421 40.01 26.56 -18.72
CA GLY A 421 38.91 27.51 -18.67
C GLY A 421 38.44 27.89 -17.26
N HIS A 422 38.95 27.29 -16.19
CA HIS A 422 38.69 27.74 -14.82
C HIS A 422 39.30 29.12 -14.55
N SER A 423 38.75 29.84 -13.57
CA SER A 423 39.27 31.13 -13.14
C SER A 423 39.31 31.25 -11.61
N PHE A 424 40.32 31.97 -11.10
CA PHE A 424 40.53 32.19 -9.68
C PHE A 424 40.64 33.69 -9.41
N ALA A 425 39.83 34.20 -8.49
CA ALA A 425 39.87 35.60 -8.04
C ALA A 425 40.28 35.65 -6.57
N GLY A 426 41.35 36.36 -6.24
CA GLY A 426 41.92 36.41 -4.88
C GLY A 426 43.26 35.70 -4.77
N ALA A 427 43.84 35.71 -3.57
CA ALA A 427 45.15 35.11 -3.29
C ALA A 427 45.02 33.89 -2.38
N ALA A 428 46.01 33.00 -2.41
CA ALA A 428 46.18 31.89 -1.48
C ALA A 428 47.68 31.68 -1.20
N THR A 429 48.00 31.11 -0.05
CA THR A 429 49.38 30.73 0.32
C THR A 429 49.55 29.21 0.28
N GLY A 430 50.81 28.76 0.20
CA GLY A 430 51.15 27.36 0.07
C GLY A 430 51.44 26.92 -1.37
N ARG A 431 51.64 25.61 -1.54
CA ARG A 431 52.04 25.03 -2.82
C ARG A 431 50.88 25.01 -3.81
N ARG A 432 51.12 25.40 -5.06
CA ARG A 432 50.05 25.43 -6.09
C ARG A 432 49.51 24.06 -6.48
N PHE A 433 50.40 23.08 -6.61
CA PHE A 433 50.01 21.72 -6.96
C PHE A 433 51.05 20.71 -6.51
N ASP A 434 50.63 19.46 -6.35
CA ASP A 434 51.51 18.31 -6.19
C ASP A 434 51.03 17.16 -7.09
N VAL A 435 51.86 16.77 -8.06
CA VAL A 435 51.53 15.75 -9.05
C VAL A 435 52.55 14.61 -8.99
N ALA A 436 52.07 13.40 -8.71
CA ALA A 436 52.92 12.22 -8.59
C ALA A 436 52.24 10.95 -9.10
N THR A 437 52.97 9.84 -9.22
CA THR A 437 52.41 8.50 -9.46
C THR A 437 51.46 8.44 -10.65
N GLN A 438 51.95 8.91 -11.81
CA GLN A 438 51.19 9.00 -13.07
C GLN A 438 49.95 9.91 -13.04
N GLY A 439 49.82 10.80 -12.05
CA GLY A 439 48.78 11.83 -12.05
C GLY A 439 49.00 12.87 -13.16
N VAL A 440 47.92 13.48 -13.63
CA VAL A 440 47.96 14.53 -14.68
C VAL A 440 47.15 15.73 -14.23
N ILE A 441 47.77 16.91 -14.26
CA ILE A 441 47.07 18.20 -14.17
C ILE A 441 47.28 18.94 -15.49
N GLN A 442 46.18 19.21 -16.19
CA GLN A 442 46.10 20.15 -17.31
C GLN A 442 45.65 21.49 -16.76
N SER A 443 46.56 22.47 -16.73
CA SER A 443 46.25 23.82 -16.26
C SER A 443 45.48 24.63 -17.30
N GLY A 444 45.64 24.30 -18.59
CA GLY A 444 45.10 25.12 -19.68
C GLY A 444 45.71 26.53 -19.72
N GLY A 445 46.91 26.71 -19.16
CA GLY A 445 47.64 27.97 -19.13
C GLY A 445 47.31 28.88 -17.94
N ILE A 446 46.46 28.45 -16.99
CA ILE A 446 46.16 29.24 -15.79
C ILE A 446 47.11 28.91 -14.65
N VAL A 447 47.35 29.89 -13.78
CA VAL A 447 48.12 29.68 -12.55
C VAL A 447 47.18 29.24 -11.43
N LEU A 448 47.37 28.01 -10.93
CA LEU A 448 46.62 27.52 -9.77
C LEU A 448 46.95 28.36 -8.51
N PRO A 449 46.01 28.58 -7.58
CA PRO A 449 46.22 29.35 -6.35
C PRO A 449 47.40 28.84 -5.50
N GLY A 450 48.16 29.78 -4.92
CA GLY A 450 49.32 29.49 -4.06
C GLY A 450 50.52 30.39 -4.37
N ASP A 451 51.34 30.67 -3.34
CA ASP A 451 52.55 31.48 -3.41
C ASP A 451 53.84 30.65 -3.59
N THR A 452 53.75 29.34 -3.40
CA THR A 452 54.87 28.40 -3.52
C THR A 452 54.75 27.56 -4.80
N ALA A 453 55.87 27.40 -5.53
CA ALA A 453 55.91 26.63 -6.77
C ALA A 453 55.45 25.17 -6.56
N GLY A 454 54.71 24.62 -7.54
CA GLY A 454 54.22 23.25 -7.50
C GLY A 454 55.32 22.19 -7.64
N SER A 455 54.99 20.94 -7.31
CA SER A 455 55.87 19.77 -7.42
C SER A 455 55.37 18.75 -8.44
N VAL A 456 56.30 18.20 -9.22
CA VAL A 456 56.06 17.08 -10.15
C VAL A 456 57.08 16.00 -9.88
N GLN A 457 56.63 14.77 -9.60
CA GLN A 457 57.47 13.64 -9.21
C GLN A 457 56.93 12.32 -9.77
N SER A 458 57.70 11.24 -9.74
CA SER A 458 57.22 9.86 -10.00
C SER A 458 56.30 9.72 -11.23
N GLY A 459 56.72 10.31 -12.36
CA GLY A 459 55.99 10.26 -13.63
C GLY A 459 54.69 11.09 -13.69
N GLY A 460 54.47 11.99 -12.73
CA GLY A 460 53.43 13.00 -12.79
C GLY A 460 53.63 13.97 -13.97
N ILE A 461 52.54 14.55 -14.44
CA ILE A 461 52.53 15.51 -15.56
C ILE A 461 51.74 16.76 -15.15
N TYR A 462 52.37 17.93 -15.28
CA TYR A 462 51.71 19.23 -15.20
C TYR A 462 51.93 19.95 -16.53
N VAL A 463 50.83 20.25 -17.23
CA VAL A 463 50.84 20.84 -18.58
C VAL A 463 50.02 22.12 -18.69
#